data_AF-A0AAU5UB33-F1
#
_entry.id   AF-A0AAU5UB33-F1
#
_cell.length_a   1.000
_cell.length_b   1.000
_cell.length_c   1.000
_cell.angle_alpha   90.00
_cell.angle_beta   90.00
_cell.angle_gamma   90.00
#
_symmetry.space_group_name_H-M   'P 1'
#
loop_
_entity.id
_entity.type
_entity.pdbx_description
1 polymer ?
#
loop_
_entity_poly.entity_id
_entity_poly.type
_entity_poly.pdbx_seq_one_letter_code
_entity_poly.pdbx_strand_id
1 'polypeptide(L)'
;MQPEDAVPQQAGAASRVDFLLRETGVIIETKMTRPSLTDKKVGEELAIDWNRYQRHPDCQAIMGVVYDPDRYVSNAAALEHDLSSDDSDPATRVLVIR
;
A
#
# COMPACT_ATOMS: atom_id res chain seq x y z
N MET A 1 -1.15 32.01 0.52
CA MET A 1 -1.53 30.60 0.67
C MET A 1 -1.57 30.04 -0.73
N GLN A 2 -0.63 29.16 -1.05
CA GLN A 2 -0.60 28.44 -2.31
C GLN A 2 -1.65 27.33 -2.17
N PRO A 3 -2.65 27.21 -3.06
CA PRO A 3 -3.58 26.11 -2.97
C PRO A 3 -2.79 24.85 -3.26
N GLU A 4 -2.67 23.95 -2.28
CA GLU A 4 -2.15 22.62 -2.50
C GLU A 4 -2.86 21.97 -3.70
N ASP A 5 -2.06 21.43 -4.61
CA ASP A 5 -2.49 20.87 -5.88
C ASP A 5 -3.68 19.94 -5.67
N ALA A 6 -4.83 20.34 -6.22
CA ALA A 6 -6.01 19.50 -6.25
C ALA A 6 -5.66 18.23 -7.04
N VAL A 7 -5.45 17.13 -6.31
CA VAL A 7 -5.34 15.79 -6.89
C VAL A 7 -6.53 15.62 -7.84
N PRO A 8 -6.31 15.41 -9.15
CA PRO A 8 -7.43 15.21 -10.06
C PRO A 8 -8.17 13.97 -9.56
N GLN A 9 -9.39 14.16 -9.07
CA GLN A 9 -10.33 13.06 -8.85
C GLN A 9 -10.60 12.47 -10.24
N GLN A 10 -9.86 11.41 -10.59
CA GLN A 10 -10.19 10.61 -11.76
C GLN A 10 -11.53 9.95 -11.50
N ALA A 11 -12.57 10.57 -12.07
CA ALA A 11 -13.89 10.00 -12.23
C ALA A 11 -13.76 8.75 -13.10
N GLY A 12 -13.78 7.59 -12.46
CA GLY A 12 -13.84 6.28 -13.07
C GLY A 12 -13.85 5.26 -11.96
N ALA A 13 -14.67 4.22 -12.05
CA ALA A 13 -14.84 3.19 -11.02
C ALA A 13 -13.57 2.32 -10.76
N ALA A 14 -12.38 2.80 -11.13
CA ALA A 14 -11.10 2.24 -10.76
C ALA A 14 -10.91 2.46 -9.25
N SER A 15 -10.59 1.39 -8.54
CA SER A 15 -10.51 1.38 -7.09
C SER A 15 -9.69 2.55 -6.54
N ARG A 16 -10.28 3.32 -5.63
CA ARG A 16 -9.61 4.41 -4.93
C ARG A 16 -8.35 3.87 -4.24
N VAL A 17 -7.18 4.27 -4.75
CA VAL A 17 -5.88 4.10 -4.10
C VAL A 17 -5.67 5.23 -3.10
N ASP A 18 -4.84 5.03 -2.08
CA ASP A 18 -4.46 6.13 -1.17
C ASP A 18 -3.60 7.17 -1.94
N PHE A 19 -2.54 6.71 -2.62
CA PHE A 19 -1.71 7.57 -3.47
C PHE A 19 -1.26 6.86 -4.75
N LEU A 20 -1.12 7.62 -5.84
CA LEU A 20 -0.48 7.21 -7.09
C LEU A 20 0.58 8.25 -7.46
N LEU A 21 1.84 7.85 -7.46
CA LEU A 21 2.95 8.64 -7.98
C LEU A 21 2.97 8.48 -9.50
N ARG A 22 2.28 9.38 -10.22
CA ARG A 22 2.02 9.24 -11.66
C ARG A 22 3.27 9.16 -12.51
N GLU A 23 4.33 9.90 -12.16
CA GLU A 23 5.58 9.91 -12.94
C GLU A 23 6.31 8.58 -12.90
N THR A 24 6.20 7.84 -11.80
CA THR A 24 6.88 6.55 -11.59
C THR A 24 5.94 5.35 -11.66
N GLY A 25 4.62 5.56 -11.71
CA GLY A 25 3.61 4.50 -11.66
C GLY A 25 3.56 3.74 -10.33
N VAL A 26 4.06 4.35 -9.23
CA VAL A 26 4.08 3.71 -7.91
C VAL A 26 2.77 3.98 -7.18
N ILE A 27 2.03 2.93 -6.85
CA ILE A 27 0.87 3.01 -5.96
C ILE A 27 1.35 2.84 -4.52
N ILE A 28 0.91 3.72 -3.63
CA ILE A 28 1.19 3.62 -2.19
C ILE A 28 -0.12 3.32 -1.47
N GLU A 29 -0.12 2.26 -0.66
CA GLU A 29 -1.21 1.90 0.23
C GLU A 29 -0.74 2.08 1.68
N THR A 30 -1.56 2.74 2.50
CA THR A 30 -1.22 3.01 3.90
C THR A 30 -2.15 2.27 4.85
N LYS A 31 -1.60 1.67 5.90
CA LYS A 31 -2.38 1.06 6.98
C LYS A 31 -1.86 1.53 8.33
N MET A 32 -2.77 1.86 9.25
CA MET A 32 -2.43 2.06 10.66
C MET A 32 -2.98 0.91 11.47
N THR A 33 -2.11 0.22 12.20
CA THR A 33 -2.50 -0.91 13.04
C THR A 33 -3.35 -0.45 14.23
N ARG A 34 -4.16 -1.38 14.74
CA ARG A 34 -5.07 -1.19 15.89
C ARG A 34 -5.49 -2.57 16.41
N PRO A 35 -6.21 -2.69 17.54
CA PRO A 35 -6.59 -4.00 18.08
C PRO A 35 -7.32 -4.93 17.09
N SER A 36 -8.05 -4.37 16.13
CA SER A 36 -8.76 -5.12 15.09
C SER A 36 -7.97 -5.35 13.80
N LEU A 37 -6.79 -4.74 13.66
CA LEU A 37 -5.96 -4.77 12.46
C LEU A 37 -4.51 -5.10 12.87
N THR A 38 -4.29 -6.38 13.10
CA THR A 38 -3.02 -6.99 13.53
C THR A 38 -2.35 -7.70 12.35
N ASP A 39 -1.14 -8.25 12.56
CA ASP A 39 -0.32 -8.97 11.56
C ASP A 39 -1.09 -9.61 10.41
N LYS A 40 -1.91 -10.62 10.72
CA LYS A 40 -2.62 -11.43 9.74
C LYS A 40 -3.61 -10.59 8.93
N LYS A 41 -4.34 -9.70 9.62
CA LYS A 41 -5.38 -8.88 9.00
C LYS A 41 -4.76 -7.81 8.09
N VAL A 42 -3.66 -7.20 8.51
CA VAL A 42 -2.88 -6.27 7.69
C VAL A 42 -2.42 -6.96 6.41
N GLY A 43 -1.81 -8.14 6.51
CA GLY A 43 -1.34 -8.89 5.35
C GLY A 43 -2.48 -9.29 4.40
N GLU A 44 -3.62 -9.75 4.93
CA GLU A 44 -4.81 -10.07 4.15
C GLU A 44 -5.35 -8.85 3.38
N GLU A 45 -5.47 -7.70 4.04
CA GLU A 45 -5.96 -6.47 3.40
C GLU A 45 -5.00 -5.99 2.30
N LEU A 46 -3.69 -5.96 2.58
CA LEU A 46 -2.69 -5.57 1.59
C LEU A 46 -2.66 -6.53 0.39
N ALA A 47 -2.83 -7.84 0.60
CA ALA A 47 -2.94 -8.84 -0.47
C ALA A 47 -4.14 -8.60 -1.41
N ILE A 48 -5.28 -8.21 -0.84
CA ILE A 48 -6.46 -7.83 -1.62
C ILE A 48 -6.18 -6.55 -2.41
N ASP A 49 -5.50 -5.57 -1.80
CA ASP A 49 -5.14 -4.32 -2.44
C ASP A 49 -4.14 -4.55 -3.59
N TRP A 50 -3.09 -5.36 -3.44
CA TRP A 50 -2.18 -5.75 -4.53
C TRP A 50 -2.94 -6.33 -5.72
N ASN A 51 -3.77 -7.35 -5.53
CA ASN A 51 -4.51 -8.00 -6.63
C ASN A 51 -5.38 -7.00 -7.41
N ARG A 52 -5.93 -6.00 -6.71
CA ARG A 52 -6.76 -4.95 -7.30
C ARG A 52 -5.91 -3.96 -8.09
N TYR A 53 -4.79 -3.52 -7.53
CA TYR A 53 -3.90 -2.51 -8.11
C TYR A 53 -3.09 -3.02 -9.30
N GLN A 54 -2.78 -4.31 -9.35
CA GLN A 54 -2.17 -4.98 -10.51
C GLN A 54 -2.95 -4.77 -11.82
N ARG A 55 -4.25 -4.44 -11.74
CA ARG A 55 -5.11 -4.19 -12.90
C ARG A 55 -5.21 -2.70 -13.26
N HIS A 56 -4.60 -1.83 -12.47
CA HIS A 56 -4.61 -0.40 -12.72
C HIS A 56 -3.65 -0.08 -13.88
N PRO A 57 -4.07 0.66 -14.91
CA PRO A 57 -3.28 0.85 -16.13
C PRO A 57 -1.93 1.53 -15.89
N ASP A 58 -1.87 2.40 -14.88
CA ASP A 58 -0.65 3.14 -14.52
C ASP A 58 0.18 2.45 -13.40
N CYS A 59 -0.16 1.23 -12.99
CA CYS A 59 0.56 0.54 -11.92
C CYS A 59 1.83 -0.11 -12.46
N GLN A 60 2.98 0.36 -11.99
CA GLN A 60 4.31 -0.18 -12.29
C GLN A 60 4.96 -0.82 -11.05
N ALA A 61 4.64 -0.33 -9.85
CA ALA A 61 5.08 -0.88 -8.58
C ALA A 61 4.09 -0.53 -7.47
N ILE A 62 4.12 -1.29 -6.36
CA ILE A 62 3.21 -1.11 -5.23
C ILE A 62 4.01 -1.08 -3.92
N MET A 63 3.77 -0.05 -3.11
CA MET A 63 4.40 0.16 -1.81
C MET A 63 3.34 0.14 -0.70
N GLY A 64 3.44 -0.81 0.23
CA GLY A 64 2.67 -0.81 1.47
C GLY A 64 3.43 -0.09 2.59
N VAL A 65 2.81 0.89 3.23
CA VAL A 65 3.35 1.56 4.42
C VAL A 65 2.45 1.26 5.60
N VAL A 66 2.95 0.50 6.56
CA VAL A 66 2.23 0.10 7.77
C VAL A 66 2.75 0.89 8.95
N TYR A 67 1.94 1.76 9.53
CA TYR A 67 2.26 2.46 10.77
C TYR A 67 1.75 1.66 11.97
N ASP A 68 2.68 1.21 12.82
CA ASP A 68 2.46 0.31 13.94
C ASP A 68 3.00 0.86 15.28
N PRO A 69 2.47 1.99 15.78
CA PRO A 69 3.00 2.66 16.96
C PRO A 69 2.86 1.82 18.25
N ASP A 70 1.76 1.06 18.33
CA ASP A 70 1.40 0.26 19.52
C ASP A 70 1.89 -1.20 19.42
N ARG A 71 2.64 -1.55 18.37
CA ARG A 71 3.24 -2.89 18.16
C ARG A 71 2.22 -4.02 18.07
N TYR A 72 1.11 -3.79 17.38
CA TYR A 72 0.13 -4.82 17.02
C TYR A 72 0.64 -5.80 15.95
N VAL A 73 1.73 -5.43 15.25
CA VAL A 73 2.44 -6.32 14.34
C VAL A 73 3.59 -7.01 15.09
N SER A 74 3.39 -8.28 15.46
CA SER A 74 4.31 -9.05 16.30
C SER A 74 5.64 -9.35 15.59
N ASN A 75 5.58 -9.60 14.27
CA ASN A 75 6.76 -9.88 13.46
C ASN A 75 6.75 -9.04 12.17
N ALA A 76 7.13 -7.77 12.31
CA ALA A 76 7.24 -6.82 11.19
C ALA A 76 8.15 -7.34 10.06
N ALA A 77 9.30 -7.92 10.38
CA ALA A 77 10.24 -8.39 9.38
C ALA A 77 9.65 -9.53 8.51
N ALA A 78 8.87 -10.44 9.12
CA ALA A 78 8.17 -11.46 8.36
C ALA A 78 7.08 -10.86 7.47
N LEU A 79 6.26 -9.93 7.99
CA LEU A 79 5.24 -9.26 7.19
C LEU A 79 5.85 -8.51 6.00
N GLU A 80 6.95 -7.79 6.22
CA GLU A 80 7.68 -7.08 5.16
C GLU A 80 8.23 -8.05 4.12
N HIS A 81 8.91 -9.12 4.55
CA HIS A 81 9.50 -10.12 3.68
C HIS A 81 8.45 -10.86 2.84
N ASP A 82 7.37 -11.34 3.47
CA ASP A 82 6.37 -12.20 2.82
C ASP A 82 5.56 -11.46 1.75
N LEU A 83 5.52 -10.13 1.84
CA LEU A 83 4.73 -9.27 0.97
C LEU A 83 5.57 -8.39 0.03
N SER A 84 6.90 -8.48 0.12
CA SER A 84 7.83 -7.75 -0.74
C SER A 84 8.47 -8.70 -1.76
N SER A 85 8.37 -8.38 -3.05
CA SER A 85 9.03 -9.09 -4.14
C SER A 85 9.51 -8.11 -5.21
N ASP A 86 10.80 -8.14 -5.54
CA ASP A 86 11.33 -7.41 -6.71
C ASP A 86 11.06 -8.16 -8.02
N ASP A 87 10.89 -9.48 -7.94
CA ASP A 87 10.71 -10.35 -9.10
C ASP A 87 9.23 -10.47 -9.52
N SER A 88 8.30 -9.86 -8.78
CA SER A 88 6.89 -9.79 -9.19
C SER A 88 6.68 -8.68 -10.21
N ASP A 89 5.66 -8.84 -11.05
CA ASP A 89 5.19 -7.78 -11.96
C ASP A 89 3.74 -7.45 -11.60
N PRO A 90 3.47 -6.26 -11.00
CA PRO A 90 4.40 -5.20 -10.59
C PRO A 90 5.22 -5.60 -9.35
N ALA A 91 6.36 -4.95 -9.15
CA ALA A 91 7.19 -5.13 -7.96
C ALA A 91 6.44 -4.66 -6.70
N THR A 92 6.62 -5.39 -5.59
CA THR A 92 5.98 -5.06 -4.31
C THR A 92 7.00 -4.80 -3.21
N ARG A 93 6.73 -3.80 -2.38
CA ARG A 93 7.53 -3.48 -1.19
C ARG A 93 6.62 -3.14 -0.03
N VAL A 94 6.97 -3.59 1.17
CA VAL A 94 6.28 -3.25 2.42
C VAL A 94 7.29 -2.71 3.42
N LEU A 95 6.90 -1.65 4.13
CA LEU A 95 7.65 -1.08 5.25
C LEU A 95 6.72 -0.94 6.46
N VAL A 96 7.16 -1.43 7.61
CA VAL A 96 6.51 -1.26 8.90
C VAL A 96 7.27 -0.19 9.71
N ILE A 97 6.59 0.91 10.00
CA ILE A 97 7.12 2.04 10.79
C ILE A 97 6.55 1.92 12.20
N ARG A 98 7.41 1.99 13.23
CA ARG A 98 7.03 1.89 14.64
C ARG A 98 7.39 3.15 15.41
#